data_AF-A0A1H8JT07-F1
#
_entry.id   AF-A0A1H8JT07-F1
#
_cell.length_a   1.000
_cell.length_b   1.000
_cell.length_c   1.000
_cell.angle_alpha   90.00
_cell.angle_beta   90.00
_cell.angle_gamma   90.00
#
_symmetry.space_group_name_H-M   'P 1'
#
loop_
_entity.id
_entity.type
_entity.pdbx_description
1 polymer ?
#
loop_
_entity_poly.entity_id
_entity_poly.type
_entity_poly.pdbx_seq_one_letter_code
_entity_poly.pdbx_strand_id
1 'polypeptide(L)'
;MRDNKTGSWGVHEPFYVMLNEYRIADLVITAHARSRYEGRGQSDGQPGKDAAYWLWQCLKQKRVRAHSPAEPEMYVVDNDLVMAARIVEIPDESDLYGNPLYKLIVVSFLGKMSENIDLRDLKTYYARQQSSRRTTLMQSGRKRR
;
A
#
# COMPACT_ATOMS: atom_id res chain seq x y z
N MET A 1 -1.00 11.59 -11.19
CA MET A 1 -1.65 12.88 -11.49
C MET A 1 -0.73 13.94 -10.90
N ARG A 2 0.17 14.53 -11.71
CA ARG A 2 0.97 15.69 -11.30
C ARG A 2 0.07 16.91 -11.45
N ASP A 3 -0.31 17.54 -10.35
CA ASP A 3 -0.92 18.86 -10.41
C ASP A 3 0.16 19.87 -10.76
N ASN A 4 0.16 20.26 -12.04
CA ASN A 4 1.00 21.31 -12.56
C ASN A 4 0.27 22.65 -12.31
N LYS A 5 0.43 23.21 -11.12
CA LYS A 5 0.07 24.61 -10.83
C LYS A 5 1.21 25.29 -10.09
N THR A 6 2.04 25.96 -10.87
CA THR A 6 2.97 27.01 -10.44
C THR A 6 2.19 28.14 -9.76
N GLY A 7 2.59 28.57 -8.57
CA GLY A 7 2.10 29.82 -7.98
C GLY A 7 2.49 30.05 -6.51
N SER A 8 3.48 30.92 -6.31
CA SER A 8 3.74 31.74 -5.13
C SER A 8 4.23 31.08 -3.82
N TRP A 9 5.33 31.63 -3.33
CA TRP A 9 6.05 31.26 -2.12
C TRP A 9 5.24 31.50 -0.84
N GLY A 10 5.31 30.57 0.10
CA GLY A 10 4.79 30.73 1.46
C GLY A 10 5.00 29.47 2.28
N VAL A 11 6.18 29.33 2.88
CA VAL A 11 6.64 28.18 3.70
C VAL A 11 6.76 26.90 2.86
N HIS A 12 7.97 26.35 2.74
CA HIS A 12 8.20 25.06 2.08
C HIS A 12 7.35 23.99 2.76
N GLU A 13 6.14 23.75 2.26
CA GLU A 13 5.43 22.52 2.53
C GLU A 13 6.36 21.42 2.02
N PRO A 14 6.84 20.51 2.90
CA PRO A 14 7.66 19.41 2.44
C PRO A 14 6.81 18.66 1.42
N PHE A 15 7.31 18.61 0.19
CA PHE A 15 6.67 17.89 -0.92
C PHE A 15 6.72 16.36 -0.70
N TYR A 16 7.25 15.93 0.45
CA TYR A 16 7.34 14.55 0.90
C TYR A 16 6.65 14.35 2.26
N VAL A 17 6.24 13.11 2.50
CA VAL A 17 5.72 12.64 3.80
C VAL A 17 6.69 11.62 4.38
N MET A 18 6.97 11.70 5.68
CA MET A 18 7.78 10.70 6.35
C MET A 18 6.99 9.41 6.59
N LEU A 19 7.53 8.29 6.09
CA LEU A 19 7.09 6.94 6.43
C LEU A 19 8.29 6.18 6.99
N ASN A 20 8.31 5.98 8.32
CA ASN A 20 9.50 5.57 9.06
C ASN A 20 10.67 6.53 8.75
N GLU A 21 11.79 6.01 8.25
CA GLU A 21 12.98 6.79 7.87
C GLU A 21 12.94 7.30 6.41
N TYR A 22 11.90 6.97 5.64
CA TYR A 22 11.82 7.27 4.21
C TYR A 22 11.01 8.54 3.93
N ARG A 23 11.55 9.39 3.05
CA ARG A 23 10.89 10.59 2.52
C ARG A 23 10.06 10.22 1.29
N ILE A 24 8.78 9.94 1.48
CA ILE A 24 7.88 9.54 0.39
C ILE A 24 7.39 10.78 -0.36
N ALA A 25 7.84 10.96 -1.60
CA ALA A 25 7.46 12.08 -2.47
C ALA A 25 6.41 11.70 -3.53
N ASP A 26 6.29 10.40 -3.85
CA ASP A 26 5.32 9.89 -4.84
C ASP A 26 4.61 8.62 -4.33
N LEU A 27 3.38 8.42 -4.79
CA LEU A 27 2.54 7.28 -4.43
C LEU A 27 1.93 6.66 -5.69
N VAL A 28 2.24 5.39 -5.91
CA VAL A 28 1.73 4.61 -7.03
C VAL A 28 0.90 3.44 -6.51
N ILE A 29 -0.37 3.38 -6.90
CA ILE A 29 -1.23 2.22 -6.66
C ILE A 29 -1.27 1.37 -7.92
N THR A 30 -0.83 0.12 -7.83
CA THR A 30 -0.89 -0.82 -8.96
C THR A 30 -2.34 -1.17 -9.32
N ALA A 31 -2.57 -1.62 -10.55
CA ALA A 31 -3.90 -2.07 -10.99
C ALA A 31 -4.45 -3.22 -10.11
N HIS A 32 -3.57 -4.11 -9.64
CA HIS A 32 -3.95 -5.18 -8.73
C HIS A 32 -4.43 -4.65 -7.37
N ALA A 33 -3.66 -3.75 -6.75
CA ALA A 33 -4.07 -3.10 -5.50
C ALA A 33 -5.39 -2.35 -5.66
N ARG A 34 -5.56 -1.61 -6.75
CA ARG A 34 -6.78 -0.87 -7.05
C ARG A 34 -8.00 -1.79 -7.12
N SER A 35 -7.93 -2.87 -7.90
CA SER A 35 -9.02 -3.85 -7.99
C SER A 35 -9.36 -4.47 -6.62
N ARG A 36 -8.35 -4.77 -5.80
CA ARG A 36 -8.54 -5.28 -4.44
C ARG A 36 -9.17 -4.27 -3.49
N TYR A 37 -8.92 -2.98 -3.67
CA TYR A 37 -9.50 -1.91 -2.89
C TYR A 37 -10.98 -1.68 -3.27
N GLU A 38 -11.25 -1.57 -4.57
CA GLU A 38 -12.60 -1.36 -5.12
C GLU A 38 -13.53 -2.55 -4.80
N GLY A 39 -13.03 -3.79 -4.94
CA GLY A 39 -13.80 -5.00 -4.64
C GLY A 39 -14.18 -5.18 -3.16
N ARG A 40 -13.62 -4.38 -2.25
CA ARG A 40 -13.94 -4.42 -0.82
C ARG A 40 -15.01 -3.41 -0.39
N GLY A 41 -15.58 -2.63 -1.32
CA GLY A 41 -16.70 -1.75 -1.02
C GLY A 41 -16.38 -0.68 0.02
N GLN A 42 -15.20 -0.05 -0.03
CA GLN A 42 -15.05 1.29 0.55
C GLN A 42 -15.88 2.26 -0.31
N SER A 43 -17.18 2.26 -0.05
CA SER A 43 -18.23 2.94 -0.79
C SER A 43 -18.34 4.40 -0.36
N ASP A 44 -17.27 5.17 -0.50
CA ASP A 44 -17.32 6.63 -0.51
C ASP A 44 -16.56 7.17 -1.74
N GLY A 45 -16.99 6.72 -2.92
CA GLY A 45 -17.46 7.72 -3.87
C GLY A 45 -16.63 8.20 -5.06
N GLN A 46 -15.52 7.59 -5.52
CA GLN A 46 -15.00 7.68 -6.90
C GLN A 46 -13.97 6.56 -7.22
N PRO A 47 -14.05 5.88 -8.38
CA PRO A 47 -13.14 4.80 -8.74
C PRO A 47 -11.70 5.29 -8.95
N GLY A 48 -10.84 4.94 -7.99
CA GLY A 48 -9.37 4.92 -8.05
C GLY A 48 -8.60 6.24 -8.02
N LYS A 49 -9.24 7.40 -8.15
CA LYS A 49 -8.65 8.66 -7.64
C LYS A 49 -8.68 8.68 -6.11
N ASP A 50 -9.73 8.10 -5.51
CA ASP A 50 -9.90 8.10 -4.07
C ASP A 50 -8.88 7.24 -3.36
N ALA A 51 -8.54 6.04 -3.85
CA ALA A 51 -7.61 5.18 -3.13
C ALA A 51 -6.22 5.81 -2.95
N ALA A 52 -5.70 6.46 -4.00
CA ALA A 52 -4.39 7.13 -3.94
C ALA A 52 -4.47 8.41 -3.10
N TYR A 53 -5.52 9.21 -3.27
CA TYR A 53 -5.73 10.41 -2.48
C TYR A 53 -5.94 10.09 -1.00
N TRP A 54 -6.83 9.15 -0.68
CA TRP A 54 -7.11 8.63 0.66
C TRP A 54 -5.82 8.13 1.33
N LEU A 55 -5.06 7.28 0.65
CA LEU A 55 -3.82 6.75 1.22
C LEU A 55 -2.77 7.86 1.43
N TRP A 56 -2.71 8.85 0.53
CA TRP A 56 -1.87 10.02 0.73
C TRP A 56 -2.28 10.84 1.96
N GLN A 57 -3.58 11.01 2.20
CA GLN A 57 -4.08 11.63 3.43
C GLN A 57 -3.73 10.79 4.66
N CYS A 58 -3.86 9.46 4.59
CA CYS A 58 -3.46 8.56 5.67
C CYS A 58 -1.96 8.67 5.98
N LEU A 59 -1.10 8.78 4.96
CA LEU A 59 0.33 9.02 5.14
C LEU A 59 0.59 10.36 5.85
N LYS A 60 -0.03 11.46 5.36
CA LYS A 60 0.11 12.80 5.98
C LYS A 60 -0.32 12.81 7.45
N GLN A 61 -1.37 12.06 7.78
CA GLN A 61 -1.90 11.94 9.14
C GLN A 61 -1.14 10.92 10.01
N LYS A 62 -0.06 10.31 9.52
CA LYS A 62 0.73 9.27 10.22
C LYS A 62 -0.12 8.05 10.64
N ARG A 63 -1.14 7.73 9.83
CA ARG A 63 -2.05 6.59 10.03
C ARG A 63 -1.53 5.29 9.43
N VAL A 64 -0.40 5.35 8.70
CA VAL A 64 0.27 4.20 8.10
C VAL A 64 1.50 3.82 8.91
N ARG A 65 1.66 2.54 9.23
CA ARG A 65 2.78 1.99 9.99
C ARG A 65 3.27 0.69 9.39
N ALA A 66 4.54 0.33 9.62
CA ALA A 66 5.02 -1.02 9.27
C ALA A 66 4.26 -2.07 10.10
N HIS A 67 3.90 -3.20 9.49
CA HIS A 67 3.21 -4.30 10.16
C HIS A 67 4.13 -5.01 11.16
N SER A 68 5.34 -5.35 10.72
CA SER A 68 6.35 -6.02 11.54
C SER A 68 7.76 -5.72 11.03
N PRO A 69 8.77 -5.59 11.91
CA PRO A 69 10.17 -5.47 11.49
C PRO A 69 10.66 -6.64 10.63
N ALA A 70 10.05 -7.82 10.80
CA ALA A 70 10.39 -9.02 10.01
C ALA A 70 9.86 -8.97 8.57
N GLU A 71 8.90 -8.09 8.28
CA GLU A 71 8.20 -8.01 6.99
C GLU A 71 8.21 -6.57 6.47
N PRO A 72 9.33 -6.10 5.90
CA PRO A 72 9.55 -4.69 5.57
C PRO A 72 8.66 -4.15 4.44
N GLU A 73 8.02 -5.04 3.68
CA GLU A 73 7.09 -4.68 2.59
C GLU A 73 5.62 -4.66 3.05
N MET A 74 5.34 -4.84 4.34
CA MET A 74 3.97 -4.92 4.88
C MET A 74 3.66 -3.74 5.78
N TYR A 75 2.51 -3.11 5.53
CA TYR A 75 2.07 -1.91 6.21
C TYR A 75 0.63 -2.05 6.67
N VAL A 76 0.30 -1.34 7.74
CA VAL A 76 -1.05 -1.28 8.32
C VAL A 76 -1.51 0.17 8.32
N VAL A 77 -2.69 0.40 7.76
CA VAL A 77 -3.41 1.67 7.82
C VAL A 77 -4.47 1.56 8.91
N ASP A 78 -4.56 2.57 9.79
CA ASP A 78 -5.54 2.62 10.87
C ASP A 78 -5.52 1.46 11.87
N ASN A 79 -4.35 0.81 12.00
CA ASN A 79 -4.18 -0.41 12.78
C ASN A 79 -5.14 -1.55 12.38
N ASP A 80 -5.73 -1.49 11.17
CA ASP A 80 -6.70 -2.48 10.71
C ASP A 80 -6.42 -2.96 9.28
N LEU A 81 -6.30 -2.04 8.32
CA LEU A 81 -6.13 -2.41 6.91
C LEU A 81 -4.68 -2.73 6.59
N VAL A 82 -4.40 -3.99 6.27
CA VAL A 82 -3.09 -4.47 5.84
C VAL A 82 -2.90 -4.27 4.33
N MET A 83 -1.77 -3.67 3.96
CA MET A 83 -1.32 -3.49 2.58
C MET A 83 0.11 -3.97 2.38
N ALA A 84 0.38 -4.50 1.19
CA ALA A 84 1.72 -4.80 0.72
C ALA A 84 2.20 -3.64 -0.15
N ALA A 85 3.33 -3.04 0.21
CA ALA A 85 3.90 -1.92 -0.51
C ALA A 85 5.43 -1.99 -0.54
N ARG A 86 6.01 -1.49 -1.64
CA ARG A 86 7.45 -1.39 -1.82
C ARG A 86 7.86 0.07 -1.86
N ILE A 87 8.93 0.39 -1.15
CA ILE A 87 9.57 1.70 -1.22
C ILE A 87 10.71 1.59 -2.23
N VAL A 88 10.74 2.50 -3.19
CA VAL A 88 11.78 2.57 -4.23
C VAL A 88 12.32 3.98 -4.27
N GLU A 89 13.64 4.14 -4.39
CA GLU A 89 14.26 5.45 -4.56
C GLU A 89 13.88 6.04 -5.92
N ILE A 90 13.64 7.35 -5.96
CA ILE A 90 13.41 8.07 -7.21
C ILE A 90 14.76 8.56 -7.70
N PRO A 91 15.29 8.02 -8.83
CA PRO A 91 16.57 8.47 -9.35
C PRO A 91 16.47 9.95 -9.74
N ASP A 92 17.54 10.69 -9.47
CA ASP A 92 17.72 12.10 -9.81
C ASP A 92 16.74 13.09 -9.14
N GLU A 93 15.89 12.63 -8.22
CA GLU A 93 15.04 13.49 -7.38
C GLU A 93 15.60 13.53 -5.94
N SER A 94 15.93 14.73 -5.48
CA SER A 94 16.40 14.97 -4.12
C SER A 94 15.71 16.19 -3.52
N ASP A 95 15.65 16.22 -2.19
CA ASP A 95 15.19 17.39 -1.44
C ASP A 95 16.18 18.56 -1.58
N LEU A 96 15.77 19.75 -1.14
CA LEU A 96 16.58 20.97 -1.10
C LEU A 96 17.91 20.78 -0.36
N TYR A 97 17.96 19.80 0.54
CA TYR A 97 19.14 19.41 1.32
C TYR A 97 19.92 18.22 0.72
N GLY A 98 19.57 17.76 -0.48
CA GLY A 98 20.23 16.63 -1.15
C GLY A 98 19.85 15.24 -0.62
N ASN A 99 18.78 15.13 0.18
CA ASN A 99 18.32 13.83 0.67
C ASN A 99 17.59 13.06 -0.45
N PRO A 100 17.77 11.73 -0.54
CA PRO A 100 17.06 10.92 -1.52
C PRO A 100 15.56 10.92 -1.23
N LEU A 101 14.78 10.93 -2.31
CA LEU A 101 13.33 10.84 -2.26
C LEU A 101 12.90 9.46 -2.72
N TYR A 102 11.77 9.02 -2.17
CA TYR A 102 11.27 7.69 -2.40
C TYR A 102 9.85 7.74 -2.94
N LYS A 103 9.51 6.75 -3.75
CA LYS A 103 8.15 6.45 -4.16
C LYS A 103 7.64 5.23 -3.41
N LEU A 104 6.41 5.32 -2.93
CA LEU A 104 5.69 4.19 -2.35
C LEU A 104 4.86 3.52 -3.46
N ILE A 105 5.13 2.24 -3.72
CA ILE A 105 4.42 1.43 -4.71
C ILE A 105 3.54 0.42 -3.97
N VAL A 106 2.23 0.63 -3.96
CA VAL A 106 1.26 -0.28 -3.35
C VAL A 106 0.97 -1.44 -4.29
N VAL A 107 1.40 -2.63 -3.90
CA VAL A 107 1.27 -3.85 -4.69
C VAL A 107 -0.10 -4.50 -4.48
N SER A 108 -0.60 -4.56 -3.25
CA SER A 108 -1.92 -5.15 -2.96
C SER A 108 -2.49 -4.72 -1.60
N PHE A 109 -3.81 -4.84 -1.44
CA PHE A 109 -4.50 -4.74 -0.14
C PHE A 109 -4.93 -6.14 0.33
N LEU A 110 -4.34 -6.59 1.43
CA LEU A 110 -4.54 -7.93 2.00
C LEU A 110 -5.84 -8.05 2.79
N GLY A 111 -6.25 -6.99 3.47
CA GLY A 111 -7.55 -6.87 4.13
C GLY A 111 -7.47 -6.30 5.53
N LYS A 112 -8.61 -6.31 6.24
CA LYS A 112 -8.71 -5.81 7.61
C LYS A 112 -8.40 -6.90 8.62
N MET A 113 -7.59 -6.58 9.63
CA MET A 113 -7.32 -7.48 10.75
C MET A 113 -8.56 -7.75 11.61
N SER A 114 -9.52 -6.81 11.61
CA SER A 114 -10.81 -6.95 12.28
C SER A 114 -11.70 -8.02 11.63
N GLU A 115 -11.58 -8.21 10.31
CA GLU A 115 -12.34 -9.20 9.55
C GLU A 115 -11.61 -10.55 9.47
N ASN A 116 -10.28 -10.53 9.38
CA ASN A 116 -9.48 -11.74 9.28
C ASN A 116 -8.33 -11.73 10.29
N ILE A 117 -8.51 -12.52 11.36
CA ILE A 117 -7.53 -12.64 12.45
C ILE A 117 -6.16 -13.16 11.97
N ASP A 118 -6.13 -13.92 10.87
CA ASP A 118 -4.89 -14.45 10.31
C ASP A 118 -3.99 -13.32 9.80
N LEU A 119 -4.52 -12.14 9.45
CA LEU A 119 -3.73 -10.99 9.02
C LEU A 119 -2.90 -10.35 10.16
N ARG A 120 -3.13 -10.77 11.41
CA ARG A 120 -2.26 -10.42 12.53
C ARG A 120 -0.93 -11.18 12.48
N ASP A 121 -0.93 -12.39 11.92
CA ASP A 121 0.25 -13.22 11.71
C ASP A 121 0.37 -13.60 10.23
N LEU A 122 1.09 -12.76 9.49
CA LEU A 122 1.23 -12.89 8.05
C LEU A 122 1.91 -14.20 7.64
N LYS A 123 2.78 -14.78 8.48
CA LYS A 123 3.34 -16.14 8.24
C LYS A 123 2.22 -17.17 8.18
N THR A 124 1.32 -17.16 9.16
CA THR A 124 0.17 -18.08 9.21
C THR A 124 -0.80 -17.81 8.05
N TYR A 125 -1.05 -16.54 7.73
CA TYR A 125 -1.88 -16.15 6.59
C TYR A 125 -1.38 -16.73 5.26
N TYR A 126 -0.09 -16.55 4.95
CA TYR A 126 0.50 -17.06 3.72
C TYR A 126 0.62 -18.59 3.72
N ALA A 127 0.90 -19.22 4.86
CA ALA A 127 0.93 -20.68 4.97
C ALA A 127 -0.43 -21.31 4.64
N ARG A 128 -1.54 -20.72 5.12
CA ARG A 128 -2.91 -21.16 4.78
C ARG A 128 -3.26 -20.91 3.32
N GLN A 129 -2.82 -19.79 2.75
CA GLN A 129 -3.08 -19.52 1.34
C GLN A 129 -2.36 -20.52 0.42
N GLN A 130 -1.15 -20.93 0.78
CA GLN A 130 -0.38 -21.92 0.04
C GLN A 130 -1.01 -23.33 0.14
N SER A 131 -1.49 -23.73 1.32
CA SER A 131 -2.16 -25.02 1.51
C SER A 131 -3.53 -25.08 0.84
N SER A 132 -4.29 -23.98 0.82
CA SER A 132 -5.58 -23.86 0.13
C SER A 132 -5.44 -23.90 -1.41
N ARG A 133 -4.43 -23.21 -1.97
CA ARG A 133 -4.13 -23.31 -3.42
C ARG A 133 -3.72 -24.72 -3.84
N ARG A 134 -3.06 -25.45 -2.96
CA ARG A 134 -2.64 -26.83 -3.22
C ARG A 134 -3.84 -27.78 -3.28
N THR A 135 -4.88 -27.54 -2.48
CA THR A 135 -6.11 -28.33 -2.49
C THR A 135 -6.99 -28.04 -3.72
N THR A 136 -7.09 -26.78 -4.16
CA THR A 136 -7.85 -26.45 -5.39
C THR A 136 -7.22 -27.03 -6.65
N LEU A 137 -5.88 -27.07 -6.75
CA LEU A 137 -5.18 -27.73 -7.86
C LEU A 137 -5.44 -29.25 -7.90
N MET A 138 -5.54 -29.89 -6.73
CA MET A 138 -5.85 -31.33 -6.65
C MET A 138 -7.31 -31.63 -7.03
N GLN A 139 -8.24 -30.71 -6.80
CA GLN A 139 -9.65 -30.88 -7.17
C GLN A 139 -9.93 -30.57 -8.65
N SER A 140 -9.13 -29.71 -9.31
CA SER A 140 -9.26 -29.47 -10.75
C SER A 140 -8.70 -30.59 -11.63
N GLY A 141 -8.01 -31.59 -11.04
CA GLY A 141 -7.43 -32.74 -11.75
C GLY A 141 -8.42 -33.87 -12.07
N ARG A 142 -9.64 -33.86 -11.52
CA ARG A 142 -10.69 -34.84 -11.85
C ARG A 142 -11.64 -34.30 -12.93
N LYS A 143 -11.14 -34.13 -14.14
CA LYS A 143 -12.02 -34.12 -15.33
C LYS A 143 -11.32 -34.80 -16.51
N ARG A 144 -11.96 -35.90 -16.95
CA ARG A 144 -11.73 -36.76 -18.14
C ARG A 144 -10.66 -37.85 -18.04
N ARG A 145 -11.10 -39.07 -17.72
CA ARG A 145 -11.52 -40.07 -18.71
C ARG A 145 -12.65 -40.92 -18.13
#